data_AF-A0A2S5LCS3-F1
#
_entry.id   AF-A0A2S5LCS3-F1
#
_cell.length_a   1.000
_cell.length_b   1.000
_cell.length_c   1.000
_cell.angle_alpha   90.00
_cell.angle_beta   90.00
_cell.angle_gamma   90.00
#
_symmetry.space_group_name_H-M   'P 1'
#
loop_
_entity.id
_entity.type
_entity.pdbx_description
1 polymer ?
#
loop_
_entity_poly.entity_id
_entity_poly.type
_entity_poly.pdbx_seq_one_letter_code
_entity_poly.pdbx_strand_id
1 'polypeptide(L)'
;MLKETNRVSEYEMTVAYIHHMYDTRHHIFQFVVAVNTGLLAVVFQFLQTNLTKVVLSLIGAIITLALTLMARRSLQYLKEVENYAAQLEKIMGFGLIGETSSKMPKGRDSSMYLFFVYWTFVITWIFLSFYYMLLTVGFPVPNP
;
A
#
# COMPACT_ATOMS: atom_id res chain seq x y z
N MET A 1 -11.47 -13.69 38.02
CA MET A 1 -10.99 -12.30 38.10
C MET A 1 -9.69 -12.08 37.32
N LEU A 2 -8.52 -12.60 37.72
CA LEU A 2 -7.25 -12.36 36.98
C LEU A 2 -7.28 -12.72 35.47
N LYS A 3 -8.00 -13.79 35.11
CA LYS A 3 -8.13 -14.25 33.72
C LYS A 3 -9.01 -13.35 32.84
N GLU A 4 -9.97 -12.64 33.44
CA GLU A 4 -10.80 -11.66 32.73
C GLU A 4 -10.07 -10.33 32.60
N THR A 5 -9.39 -9.87 33.65
CA THR A 5 -8.59 -8.63 33.61
C THR A 5 -7.47 -8.71 32.57
N ASN A 6 -6.79 -9.87 32.46
CA ASN A 6 -5.78 -10.08 31.40
C ASN A 6 -6.37 -10.04 29.99
N ARG A 7 -7.59 -10.55 29.78
CA ARG A 7 -8.25 -10.56 28.46
C ARG A 7 -8.71 -9.17 28.03
N VAL A 8 -9.15 -8.34 28.97
CA VAL A 8 -9.47 -6.93 28.70
C VAL A 8 -8.22 -6.17 28.29
N SER A 9 -7.11 -6.34 29.02
CA SER A 9 -5.83 -5.72 28.66
C SER A 9 -5.30 -6.19 27.30
N GLU A 10 -5.40 -7.50 27.01
CA GLU A 10 -5.03 -8.09 25.72
C GLU A 10 -5.87 -7.51 24.57
N TYR A 11 -7.16 -7.31 24.79
CA TYR A 11 -8.06 -6.69 23.83
C TYR A 11 -7.73 -5.21 23.58
N GLU A 12 -7.49 -4.42 24.63
CA GLU A 12 -7.09 -3.02 24.49
C GLU A 12 -5.77 -2.88 23.71
N MET A 13 -4.78 -3.72 24.00
CA MET A 13 -3.53 -3.77 23.24
C MET A 13 -3.76 -4.14 21.77
N THR A 14 -4.67 -5.10 21.51
CA THR A 14 -5.02 -5.50 20.14
C THR A 14 -5.67 -4.36 19.36
N VAL A 15 -6.59 -3.63 19.98
CA VAL A 15 -7.24 -2.45 19.39
C VAL A 15 -6.23 -1.34 19.12
N ALA A 16 -5.35 -1.04 20.08
CA ALA A 16 -4.29 -0.04 19.90
C ALA A 16 -3.36 -0.42 18.73
N TYR A 17 -3.02 -1.71 18.60
CA TYR A 17 -2.21 -2.21 17.49
C TYR A 17 -2.93 -2.09 16.14
N ILE A 18 -4.24 -2.36 16.07
CA ILE A 18 -5.06 -2.14 14.87
C ILE A 18 -4.99 -0.67 14.44
N HIS A 19 -5.16 0.28 15.37
CA HIS A 19 -5.04 1.71 15.07
C HIS A 19 -3.65 2.07 14.52
N HIS A 20 -2.59 1.62 15.19
CA HIS A 20 -1.21 1.84 14.72
C HIS A 20 -0.97 1.27 13.31
N MET A 21 -1.55 0.10 12.99
CA MET A 21 -1.46 -0.49 11.66
C MET A 21 -2.20 0.35 10.59
N TYR A 22 -3.34 0.95 10.92
CA TYR A 22 -4.04 1.86 10.02
C TYR A 22 -3.19 3.10 9.69
N ASP A 23 -2.60 3.73 10.71
CA ASP A 23 -1.71 4.90 10.53
C ASP A 23 -0.47 4.54 9.71
N THR A 24 0.18 3.41 10.04
CA THR A 24 1.33 2.90 9.29
C THR A 24 1.01 2.72 7.82
N ARG A 25 -0.17 2.18 7.49
CA ARG A 25 -0.60 1.99 6.10
C ARG A 25 -0.85 3.32 5.39
N HIS A 26 -1.36 4.32 6.08
CA HIS A 26 -1.51 5.66 5.53
C HIS A 26 -0.14 6.29 5.22
N HIS A 27 0.84 6.16 6.10
CA HIS A 27 2.20 6.63 5.86
C HIS A 27 2.89 5.89 4.71
N ILE A 28 2.71 4.57 4.58
CA ILE A 28 3.20 3.80 3.42
C ILE A 28 2.60 4.34 2.14
N PHE A 29 1.30 4.66 2.12
CA PHE A 29 0.65 5.25 0.95
C PHE A 29 1.27 6.59 0.56
N GLN A 30 1.39 7.52 1.51
CA GLN A 30 1.99 8.83 1.27
C GLN A 30 3.43 8.69 0.76
N PHE A 31 4.20 7.77 1.33
CA PHE A 31 5.57 7.48 0.90
C PHE A 31 5.65 6.97 -0.53
N VAL A 32 4.77 6.02 -0.90
CA VAL A 32 4.69 5.50 -2.28
C VAL A 32 4.39 6.62 -3.25
N VAL A 33 3.39 7.47 -2.96
CA VAL A 33 3.04 8.61 -3.82
C VAL A 33 4.22 9.57 -3.96
N ALA A 34 4.85 9.96 -2.85
CA ALA A 34 5.98 10.89 -2.86
C ALA A 34 7.18 10.37 -3.67
N VAL A 35 7.56 9.11 -3.46
CA VAL A 35 8.65 8.46 -4.20
C VAL A 35 8.33 8.40 -5.70
N ASN A 36 7.11 8.00 -6.05
CA ASN A 36 6.70 7.91 -7.45
C ASN A 36 6.69 9.27 -8.15
N THR A 37 6.11 10.29 -7.51
CA THR A 37 6.09 11.65 -8.05
C THR A 37 7.50 12.22 -8.20
N GLY A 38 8.38 12.00 -7.22
CA GLY A 38 9.78 12.42 -7.29
C GLY A 38 10.54 11.74 -8.42
N LEU A 39 10.44 10.41 -8.53
CA LEU A 39 11.11 9.65 -9.57
C LEU A 39 10.61 10.02 -10.98
N LEU A 40 9.30 10.24 -11.15
CA LEU A 40 8.75 10.69 -12.43
C LEU A 40 9.30 12.08 -12.82
N ALA A 41 9.39 13.01 -11.88
CA ALA A 41 9.98 14.32 -12.12
C ALA A 41 11.44 14.20 -12.59
N VAL A 42 12.24 13.33 -11.96
CA VAL A 42 13.62 13.04 -12.38
C VAL A 42 13.67 12.53 -13.82
N VAL A 43 12.83 11.54 -14.17
CA VAL A 43 12.80 10.93 -15.50
C VAL A 43 12.41 11.94 -16.59
N PHE A 44 11.42 12.79 -16.33
CA PHE A 44 10.92 13.72 -17.34
C PHE A 44 11.74 15.01 -17.45
N GLN A 45 12.21 15.58 -16.34
CA GLN A 45 12.83 16.91 -16.34
C GLN A 45 14.36 16.87 -16.33
N PHE A 46 14.98 15.86 -15.71
CA PHE A 46 16.42 15.87 -15.45
C PHE A 46 17.22 14.92 -16.34
N LEU A 47 16.62 13.80 -16.76
CA LEU A 47 17.30 12.84 -17.62
C LEU A 47 17.24 13.26 -19.09
N GLN A 48 18.42 13.37 -19.72
CA GLN A 48 18.53 13.80 -21.12
C GLN A 48 18.63 12.63 -22.11
N THR A 49 19.19 11.48 -21.69
CA THR A 49 19.40 10.33 -22.58
C THR A 49 18.32 9.27 -22.40
N ASN A 50 17.86 8.66 -23.50
CA ASN A 50 16.85 7.59 -23.44
C ASN A 50 17.34 6.38 -22.63
N LEU A 51 18.63 6.04 -22.71
CA LEU A 51 19.22 4.94 -21.93
C LEU A 51 19.10 5.17 -20.41
N THR A 52 19.39 6.38 -19.93
CA THR A 52 19.26 6.67 -18.49
C THR A 52 17.80 6.67 -18.04
N LYS A 53 16.87 7.14 -18.90
CA LYS A 53 15.43 7.06 -18.65
C LYS A 53 14.94 5.61 -18.54
N VAL A 54 15.43 4.70 -19.38
CA VAL A 54 15.13 3.25 -19.26
C VAL A 54 15.59 2.71 -17.92
N VAL A 55 16.86 2.94 -17.55
CA VAL A 55 17.43 2.43 -16.29
C VAL A 55 16.65 2.94 -15.08
N LEU A 56 16.39 4.25 -15.03
CA LEU A 56 15.65 4.82 -13.90
C LEU A 56 14.19 4.37 -13.89
N SER A 57 13.57 4.15 -15.05
CA SER A 57 12.20 3.64 -15.13
C SER A 57 12.08 2.19 -14.64
N LEU A 58 13.08 1.35 -14.93
CA LEU A 58 13.16 -0.02 -14.42
C LEU A 58 13.35 -0.03 -12.90
N ILE A 59 14.22 0.84 -12.38
CA ILE A 59 14.41 1.01 -10.93
C ILE A 59 13.10 1.47 -10.27
N GLY A 60 12.42 2.45 -10.88
CA GLY A 60 11.11 2.93 -10.42
C GLY A 60 10.06 1.81 -10.40
N ALA A 61 10.04 0.94 -11.42
CA ALA A 61 9.16 -0.23 -11.46
C ALA A 61 9.43 -1.21 -10.30
N ILE A 62 10.70 -1.55 -10.07
CA ILE A 62 11.11 -2.50 -9.03
C ILE A 62 10.77 -1.96 -7.63
N ILE A 63 11.11 -0.70 -7.35
CA ILE A 63 10.83 -0.06 -6.06
C ILE A 63 9.33 -0.01 -5.82
N THR A 64 8.56 0.44 -6.82
CA THR A 64 7.11 0.56 -6.70
C THR A 64 6.45 -0.81 -6.52
N LEU A 65 6.92 -1.84 -7.21
CA LEU A 65 6.44 -3.21 -7.03
C LEU A 65 6.73 -3.72 -5.62
N ALA A 66 7.95 -3.52 -5.11
CA ALA A 66 8.31 -3.93 -3.76
C ALA A 66 7.43 -3.25 -2.69
N LEU A 67 7.19 -1.94 -2.82
CA LEU A 67 6.31 -1.20 -1.92
C LEU A 67 4.85 -1.67 -2.02
N THR A 68 4.37 -1.97 -3.22
CA THR A 68 3.02 -2.52 -3.45
C THR A 68 2.85 -3.87 -2.76
N LEU A 69 3.86 -4.74 -2.85
CA LEU A 69 3.87 -6.04 -2.17
C LEU A 69 3.92 -5.89 -0.65
N MET A 70 4.71 -4.97 -0.11
CA MET A 70 4.73 -4.65 1.32
C MET A 70 3.37 -4.16 1.81
N ALA A 71 2.72 -3.27 1.06
CA ALA A 71 1.39 -2.77 1.40
C ALA A 71 0.32 -3.88 1.39
N ARG A 72 0.40 -4.82 0.43
CA ARG A 72 -0.46 -6.00 0.38
C ARG A 72 -0.25 -6.91 1.59
N ARG A 73 1.02 -7.16 1.97
CA ARG A 73 1.36 -7.97 3.14
C ARG A 73 0.84 -7.34 4.43
N SER A 74 0.99 -6.02 4.59
CA SER A 74 0.44 -5.28 5.74
C SER A 74 -1.09 -5.41 5.85
N LEU A 75 -1.82 -5.37 4.73
CA LEU A 75 -3.27 -5.59 4.73
C LEU A 75 -3.65 -7.01 5.19
N GLN A 76 -2.89 -8.03 4.82
CA GLN A 76 -3.15 -9.41 5.25
C GLN A 76 -2.99 -9.54 6.78
N TYR A 77 -1.90 -9.00 7.32
CA TYR A 77 -1.70 -8.99 8.78
C TYR A 77 -2.77 -8.21 9.52
N LEU A 78 -3.21 -7.06 9.00
CA LEU A 78 -4.30 -6.31 9.63
C LEU A 78 -5.58 -7.16 9.73
N LYS A 79 -5.94 -7.89 8.66
CA LYS A 79 -7.11 -8.77 8.69
C LYS A 79 -6.97 -9.89 9.71
N GLU A 80 -5.79 -10.46 9.88
CA GLU A 80 -5.54 -11.48 10.89
C GLU A 80 -5.75 -10.93 12.30
N VAL A 81 -5.21 -9.73 12.58
CA VAL A 81 -5.38 -9.07 13.89
C VAL A 81 -6.82 -8.66 14.13
N GLU A 82 -7.53 -8.12 13.12
CA GLU A 82 -8.95 -7.79 13.23
C GLU A 82 -9.80 -9.03 13.51
N ASN A 83 -9.51 -10.16 12.85
CA ASN A 83 -10.19 -11.43 13.12
C ASN A 83 -9.93 -11.92 14.54
N TYR A 84 -8.70 -11.76 15.04
CA TYR A 84 -8.35 -12.11 16.40
C TYR A 84 -9.06 -11.22 17.44
N ALA A 85 -9.12 -9.91 17.18
CA ALA A 85 -9.86 -8.96 18.02
C ALA A 85 -11.35 -9.31 18.09
N ALA A 86 -11.96 -9.66 16.94
CA ALA A 86 -13.36 -10.10 16.88
C ALA A 86 -13.61 -11.41 17.64
N GLN A 87 -12.65 -12.34 17.65
CA GLN A 87 -12.73 -13.56 18.46
C GLN A 87 -12.65 -13.25 19.97
N LEU A 88 -11.71 -12.39 20.37
CA LEU A 88 -11.58 -11.92 21.76
C LEU A 88 -12.85 -11.23 22.24
N GLU A 89 -13.42 -10.35 21.41
CA GLU A 89 -14.65 -9.64 21.67
C GLU A 89 -15.83 -10.60 21.93
N LYS A 90 -15.99 -11.63 21.07
CA LYS A 90 -17.01 -12.66 21.25
C LYS A 90 -16.84 -13.45 22.55
N ILE A 91 -15.60 -13.71 22.97
CA ILE A 91 -15.30 -14.44 24.21
C ILE A 91 -15.62 -13.59 25.45
N MET A 92 -15.46 -12.27 25.37
CA MET A 92 -15.72 -11.34 26.49
C MET A 92 -17.17 -10.84 26.55
N GLY A 93 -17.99 -11.14 25.54
CA GLY A 93 -19.37 -10.64 25.46
C GLY A 93 -19.46 -9.14 25.12
N PHE A 94 -18.39 -8.55 24.59
CA PHE A 94 -18.39 -7.20 24.05
C PHE A 94 -18.89 -7.20 22.59
N GLY A 95 -19.31 -6.04 22.08
CA GLY A 95 -19.83 -5.88 20.71
C GLY A 95 -19.40 -4.59 20.02
N LEU A 96 -18.43 -3.88 20.58
CA LEU A 96 -17.94 -2.59 20.12
C LEU A 96 -17.30 -2.66 18.71
N ILE A 97 -16.37 -3.58 18.44
CA ILE A 97 -15.70 -3.70 17.13
C ILE A 97 -16.66 -4.30 16.10
N GLY A 98 -17.40 -5.35 16.46
CA GLY A 98 -18.39 -5.99 15.59
C GLY A 98 -19.48 -5.03 15.12
N GLU A 99 -20.10 -4.26 16.02
CA GLU A 99 -21.12 -3.28 15.65
C GLU A 99 -20.55 -2.08 14.92
N THR A 100 -19.40 -1.55 15.34
CA THR A 100 -18.78 -0.38 14.69
C THR A 100 -18.26 -0.71 13.30
N SER A 101 -17.63 -1.88 13.12
CA SER A 101 -17.19 -2.41 11.81
C SER A 101 -18.34 -2.65 10.83
N SER A 102 -19.53 -2.97 11.34
CA SER A 102 -20.73 -3.15 10.51
C SER A 102 -21.32 -1.83 10.00
N LYS A 103 -21.14 -0.73 10.76
CA LYS A 103 -21.73 0.59 10.49
C LYS A 103 -20.76 1.56 9.81
N MET A 104 -19.46 1.35 9.92
CA MET A 104 -18.46 2.13 9.18
C MET A 104 -18.29 1.52 7.77
N PRO A 105 -18.24 2.36 6.71
CA PRO A 105 -17.87 1.88 5.38
C PRO A 105 -16.50 1.21 5.51
N LYS A 106 -16.51 -0.13 5.44
CA LYS A 106 -15.37 -0.95 5.83
C LYS A 106 -14.13 -0.42 5.13
N GLY A 107 -13.00 -0.33 5.84
CA GLY A 107 -11.67 -0.08 5.28
C GLY A 107 -11.28 -1.05 4.14
N ARG A 108 -12.14 -2.02 3.80
CA ARG A 108 -12.12 -2.84 2.59
C ARG A 108 -12.25 -2.01 1.30
N ASP A 109 -13.10 -0.98 1.26
CA ASP A 109 -13.26 -0.13 0.07
C ASP A 109 -12.04 0.78 -0.11
N SER A 110 -11.55 1.38 0.98
CA SER A 110 -10.31 2.19 0.91
C SER A 110 -9.09 1.34 0.61
N SER A 111 -9.02 0.10 1.11
CA SER A 111 -7.92 -0.82 0.81
C SER A 111 -7.90 -1.27 -0.64
N MET A 112 -9.08 -1.48 -1.24
CA MET A 112 -9.18 -1.83 -2.66
C MET A 112 -8.79 -0.63 -3.53
N TYR A 113 -9.26 0.57 -3.18
CA TYR A 113 -8.85 1.83 -3.82
C TYR A 113 -7.33 2.06 -3.77
N LEU A 114 -6.73 1.93 -2.58
CA LEU A 114 -5.28 2.06 -2.39
C LEU A 114 -4.50 1.04 -3.23
N PHE A 115 -5.00 -0.20 -3.31
CA PHE A 115 -4.39 -1.24 -4.12
C PHE A 115 -4.44 -0.89 -5.62
N PHE A 116 -5.55 -0.35 -6.12
CA PHE A 116 -5.64 0.13 -7.49
C PHE A 116 -4.62 1.24 -7.78
N VAL A 117 -4.48 2.22 -6.88
CA VAL A 117 -3.51 3.32 -7.04
C VAL A 117 -2.06 2.81 -7.07
N TYR A 118 -1.72 1.80 -6.27
CA TYR A 118 -0.39 1.20 -6.34
C TYR A 118 -0.12 0.52 -7.68
N TRP A 119 -1.11 -0.21 -8.21
CA TRP A 119 -0.97 -0.87 -9.50
C TRP A 119 -0.90 0.10 -10.67
N THR A 120 -1.58 1.25 -10.62
CA THR A 120 -1.46 2.26 -11.67
C THR A 120 -0.03 2.80 -11.73
N PHE A 121 0.65 3.02 -10.59
CA PHE A 121 2.06 3.40 -10.60
C PHE A 121 2.97 2.30 -11.17
N VAL A 122 2.77 1.04 -10.77
CA VAL A 122 3.54 -0.09 -11.33
C VAL A 122 3.39 -0.17 -12.85
N ILE A 123 2.15 -0.11 -13.35
CA ILE A 123 1.85 -0.14 -14.78
C ILE A 123 2.49 1.05 -15.51
N THR A 124 2.41 2.25 -14.92
CA THR A 124 3.04 3.47 -15.47
C THR A 124 4.54 3.26 -15.67
N TRP A 125 5.23 2.71 -14.68
CA TRP A 125 6.67 2.45 -14.76
C TRP A 125 7.03 1.39 -15.80
N ILE A 126 6.24 0.31 -15.89
CA ILE A 126 6.43 -0.72 -16.91
C ILE A 126 6.26 -0.12 -18.31
N PHE A 127 5.21 0.68 -18.50
CA PHE A 127 4.95 1.35 -19.77
C PHE A 127 6.07 2.32 -20.14
N LEU A 128 6.53 3.16 -19.20
CA LEU A 128 7.66 4.07 -19.44
C LEU A 128 8.94 3.32 -19.78
N SER A 129 9.22 2.22 -19.07
CA SER A 129 10.39 1.37 -19.35
C SER A 129 10.35 0.84 -20.78
N PHE A 130 9.20 0.32 -21.22
CA PHE A 130 9.01 -0.18 -22.58
C PHE A 130 9.09 0.94 -23.63
N TYR A 131 8.46 2.08 -23.37
CA TYR A 131 8.45 3.25 -24.24
C TYR A 131 9.86 3.78 -24.51
N TYR A 132 10.66 4.02 -23.45
CA TYR A 132 12.03 4.50 -23.61
C TYR A 132 12.96 3.44 -24.20
N MET A 133 12.68 2.15 -23.99
CA MET A 133 13.41 1.05 -24.62
C MET A 133 13.20 1.06 -26.14
N LEU A 134 11.96 1.19 -26.60
CA LEU A 134 11.65 1.32 -28.03
C LEU A 134 12.33 2.52 -28.69
N LEU A 135 12.31 3.69 -28.02
CA LEU A 135 13.01 4.89 -28.47
C LEU A 135 14.52 4.70 -28.55
N THR A 136 15.11 3.90 -27.65
CA THR A 136 16.56 3.64 -27.63
C THR A 136 16.98 2.69 -28.77
N VAL A 137 16.12 1.74 -29.13
CA VAL A 137 16.37 0.76 -30.21
C VAL A 137 16.10 1.34 -31.60
N GLY A 138 15.59 2.57 -31.69
CA GLY A 138 15.39 3.28 -32.97
C GLY A 138 14.06 2.98 -33.66
N PHE A 139 13.08 2.44 -32.94
CA PHE A 139 11.71 2.38 -33.47
C PHE A 139 11.16 3.82 -33.59
N PRO A 140 10.63 4.22 -34.75
CA PRO A 140 10.01 5.52 -34.90
C PRO A 140 8.73 5.55 -34.06
N VAL A 141 8.83 6.16 -32.89
CA VAL A 141 7.65 6.49 -32.09
C VAL A 141 7.13 7.82 -32.63
N PRO A 142 5.83 7.93 -32.97
CA PRO A 142 5.27 9.20 -33.41
C PRO A 142 5.56 10.26 -32.33
N ASN A 143 6.26 11.33 -32.71
CA ASN A 143 6.42 12.48 -31.85
C ASN A 143 5.03 13.04 -31.52
N PRO A 144 4.78 13.44 -30.26
CA PRO A 144 3.60 14.21 -29.92
C PRO A 144 3.57 15.56 -30.65
#